data_AF-A0A4S8K8Z5-F1
#
_entry.id   AF-A0A4S8K8Z5-F1
#
_cell.length_a   1.000
_cell.length_b   1.000
_cell.length_c   1.000
_cell.angle_alpha   90.00
_cell.angle_beta   90.00
_cell.angle_gamma   90.00
#
_symmetry.space_group_name_H-M   'P 1'
#
loop_
_entity.id
_entity.type
_entity.pdbx_description
1 polymer ?
#
loop_
_entity_poly.entity_id
_entity_poly.type
_entity_poly.pdbx_seq_one_letter_code
_entity_poly.pdbx_strand_id
1 'polypeptide(L)' 'MGPGLNFLMVENRQREIIDPLCEGVQIGSLDALLSVAIQCVSSSPEDRPTMHRVVKLLESEVMTPCPSDFYDSNSD' A
#
# COMPACT_ATOMS: atom_id res chain seq x y z
N MET A 1 13.54 3.34 17.57
CA MET A 1 12.89 3.89 16.37
C MET A 1 13.65 3.37 15.16
N GLY A 2 13.02 2.56 14.31
CA GLY A 2 13.62 2.14 13.05
C GLY A 2 13.67 3.31 12.04
N PRO A 3 14.44 3.17 10.95
CA PRO A 3 14.43 4.15 9.87
C PRO A 3 13.03 4.26 9.23
N GLY A 4 12.65 5.46 8.81
CA GLY A 4 11.38 5.69 8.10
C GLY A 4 11.40 5.18 6.65
N LEU A 5 10.22 4.95 6.07
CA LEU A 5 10.07 4.39 4.72
C LEU A 5 10.82 5.18 3.62
N ASN A 6 10.76 6.51 3.65
CA ASN A 6 11.46 7.36 2.69
C ASN A 6 12.99 7.17 2.73
N PHE A 7 13.56 6.97 3.92
CA PHE A 7 14.99 6.68 4.06
C PHE A 7 15.33 5.33 3.44
N LEU A 8 14.56 4.28 3.76
CA LEU A 8 14.78 2.94 3.25
C LEU A 8 14.65 2.87 1.72
N MET A 9 13.75 3.66 1.12
CA MET A 9 13.63 3.76 -0.33
C MET A 9 14.92 4.32 -0.98
N VAL A 10 15.47 5.40 -0.43
CA VAL A 10 16.73 6.01 -0.95
C VAL A 10 17.89 5.01 -0.88
N GLU A 11 17.93 4.18 0.17
CA GLU A 11 18.95 3.13 0.32
C GLU A 11 18.66 1.84 -0.46
N ASN A 12 17.54 1.75 -1.21
CA ASN A 12 17.06 0.51 -1.86
C ASN A 12 16.84 -0.65 -0.86
N ARG A 13 16.46 -0.33 0.38
CA ARG A 13 16.24 -1.24 1.50
C ARG A 13 14.78 -1.24 1.98
N GLN A 14 13.84 -0.81 1.14
CA GLN A 14 12.41 -0.67 1.52
C GLN A 14 11.77 -1.93 2.12
N ARG A 15 12.29 -3.13 1.82
CA ARG A 15 11.79 -4.40 2.37
C ARG A 15 12.13 -4.62 3.85
N GLU A 16 13.07 -3.86 4.42
CA GLU A 16 13.42 -3.96 5.84
C GLU A 16 12.36 -3.38 6.77
N ILE A 17 11.34 -2.70 6.21
CA ILE A 17 10.21 -2.21 6.99
C ILE A 17 9.24 -3.32 7.41
N ILE A 18 9.36 -4.51 6.83
CA ILE A 18 8.48 -5.65 7.12
C ILE A 18 8.77 -6.15 8.53
N ASP A 19 7.71 -6.30 9.33
CA ASP A 19 7.82 -6.91 10.64
C ASP A 19 8.35 -8.35 10.51
N PRO A 20 9.45 -8.72 11.19
CA PRO A 20 9.97 -10.09 11.17
C PRO A 20 8.97 -11.15 11.65
N LEU A 21 7.93 -10.75 12.39
CA LEU A 21 6.86 -11.64 12.87
C LEU A 21 5.72 -11.80 11.85
N CYS A 22 5.71 -11.06 10.74
CA CYS A 22 4.74 -11.27 9.68
C CYS A 22 5.04 -12.55 8.90
N GLU A 23 4.20 -13.56 9.08
CA GLU A 23 4.24 -14.80 8.30
C GLU A 23 3.40 -14.69 7.01
N GLY A 24 3.75 -15.47 5.98
CA GLY A 24 2.93 -15.59 4.75
C GLY A 24 2.95 -14.38 3.82
N VAL A 25 3.97 -13.51 3.92
CA VAL A 25 4.07 -12.31 3.08
C VAL A 25 4.28 -12.67 1.61
N GLN A 26 3.32 -12.30 0.77
CA GLN A 26 3.40 -12.48 -0.68
C GLN A 26 4.21 -11.34 -1.30
N ILE A 27 5.36 -11.67 -1.90
CA ILE A 27 6.31 -10.67 -2.44
C ILE A 27 5.67 -9.75 -3.48
N GLY A 28 4.79 -10.29 -4.35
CA GLY A 28 4.09 -9.49 -5.36
C GLY A 28 3.19 -8.42 -4.74
N SER A 29 2.27 -8.82 -3.84
CA SER A 29 1.40 -7.90 -3.11
C SER A 29 2.20 -6.92 -2.25
N LEU A 30 3.31 -7.37 -1.65
CA LEU A 30 4.20 -6.53 -0.87
C LEU A 30 4.85 -5.43 -1.71
N ASP A 31 5.37 -5.74 -2.90
CA ASP A 31 5.99 -4.73 -3.76
C ASP A 31 4.97 -3.67 -4.20
N ALA A 32 3.73 -4.07 -4.48
CA ALA A 32 2.65 -3.14 -4.79
C ALA A 32 2.26 -2.27 -3.57
N LEU A 33 2.18 -2.88 -2.38
CA LEU A 33 1.93 -2.17 -1.12
C LEU A 33 3.03 -1.16 -0.79
N LEU A 34 4.30 -1.54 -0.97
CA LEU A 34 5.44 -0.64 -0.80
C LEU A 34 5.38 0.52 -1.79
N SER A 35 5.04 0.25 -3.06
CA SER A 35 4.91 1.27 -4.09
C SER A 35 3.85 2.32 -3.72
N VAL A 36 2.65 1.90 -3.32
CA VAL A 36 1.59 2.84 -2.93
C VAL A 36 1.94 3.58 -1.64
N ALA A 37 2.54 2.90 -0.65
CA ALA A 37 2.95 3.52 0.61
C ALA A 37 3.99 4.63 0.38
N ILE A 38 4.99 4.38 -0.47
CA ILE A 38 6.01 5.36 -0.86
C ILE A 38 5.36 6.61 -1.47
N GLN A 39 4.43 6.43 -2.41
CA GLN A 39 3.77 7.57 -3.07
C GLN A 39 2.91 8.37 -2.07
N CYS A 40 2.17 7.69 -1.18
CA CYS A 40 1.35 8.34 -0.15
C CYS A 40 2.16 9.22 0.80
N VAL A 41 3.41 8.86 1.09
CA VAL A 41 4.29 9.60 2.00
C VAL A 41 5.29 10.50 1.26
N SER A 42 5.09 10.75 -0.03
CA SER A 42 5.95 11.65 -0.80
C SER A 42 5.97 13.05 -0.17
N SER A 43 7.16 13.62 -0.11
CA SER A 43 7.38 15.01 0.30
C SER A 43 6.71 15.99 -0.67
N SER A 44 6.65 15.63 -1.96
CA SER A 44 5.98 16.39 -3.00
C SER A 44 4.48 16.06 -3.02
N PRO A 45 3.57 17.02 -2.74
CA PRO A 45 2.14 16.78 -2.72
C PRO A 45 1.58 16.24 -4.05
N GLU A 46 2.17 16.65 -5.17
CA GLU A 46 1.79 16.24 -6.53
C GLU A 46 2.03 14.76 -6.83
N ASP A 47 2.96 14.12 -6.12
CA ASP A 47 3.25 12.70 -6.26
C ASP A 47 2.30 11.82 -5.43
N ARG A 48 1.54 12.43 -4.51
CA ARG A 48 0.61 11.70 -3.66
C ARG A 48 -0.61 11.29 -4.47
N PRO A 49 -0.96 9.99 -4.50
CA PRO A 49 -2.14 9.53 -5.19
C PRO A 49 -3.39 10.04 -4.49
N THR A 50 -4.49 10.15 -5.24
CA THR A 50 -5.80 10.35 -4.63
C THR A 50 -6.18 9.12 -3.82
N MET A 51 -6.97 9.29 -2.75
CA MET A 51 -7.46 8.16 -1.96
C MET A 51 -8.23 7.14 -2.80
N HIS A 52 -8.97 7.59 -3.83
CA HIS A 52 -9.63 6.70 -4.79
C HIS A 52 -8.63 5.78 -5.50
N ARG A 53 -7.47 6.32 -5.93
CA ARG A 53 -6.42 5.53 -6.56
C ARG A 53 -5.77 4.55 -5.58
N VAL A 54 -5.57 4.97 -4.33
CA VAL A 54 -5.03 4.12 -3.26
C VAL A 54 -5.94 2.92 -3.03
N VAL A 55 -7.24 3.15 -2.80
CA VAL A 55 -8.22 2.08 -2.57
C VAL A 55 -8.25 1.10 -3.72
N LYS A 56 -8.33 1.59 -4.97
CA LYS A 56 -8.34 0.74 -6.16
C LYS A 56 -7.12 -0.18 -6.28
N LEU A 57 -5.93 0.31 -5.91
CA LEU A 57 -4.70 -0.49 -5.90
C LEU A 57 -4.70 -1.55 -4.81
N LEU A 58 -5.19 -1.20 -3.62
CA LEU A 58 -5.30 -2.15 -2.51
C LEU A 58 -6.32 -3.26 -2.81
N GLU A 59 -7.45 -2.90 -3.43
CA GLU A 59 -8.46 -3.87 -3.87
C GLU A 59 -7.91 -4.82 -4.93
N SER A 60 -7.09 -4.36 -5.88
CA SER A 60 -6.56 -5.24 -6.93
C SER A 60 -5.45 -6.18 -6.47
N GLU A 61 -4.63 -5.76 -5.50
CA GLU A 61 -3.40 -6.47 -5.11
C GLU A 61 -3.54 -7.27 -3.80
N VAL A 62 -4.51 -6.93 -2.96
CA VAL A 62 -4.69 -7.50 -1.61
C VAL A 62 -6.05 -8.16 -1.43
N MET A 63 -7.12 -7.61 -2.01
CA MET A 63 -8.42 -8.28 -1.95
C MET A 63 -8.52 -9.34 -3.04
N THR A 64 -8.87 -10.55 -2.64
CA THR A 64 -9.43 -11.52 -3.58
C THR A 64 -10.82 -11.00 -4.01
N PRO A 65 -11.30 -11.33 -5.23
CA PRO A 65 -12.60 -10.87 -5.71
C PRO A 65 -13.71 -11.64 -4.99
N CYS A 66 -13.88 -11.38 -3.70
CA CYS A 66 -15.14 -11.60 -3.00
C CYS A 66 -15.80 -10.22 -2.94
N PRO A 67 -16.91 -10.00 -3.65
CA PRO A 67 -17.64 -8.77 -3.51
C PRO A 67 -18.15 -8.74 -2.06
N SER A 68 -17.68 -7.78 -1.27
CA SER A 68 -18.44 -7.43 -0.09
C SER A 68 -19.71 -6.76 -0.59
N ASP A 69 -20.86 -7.39 -0.38
CA ASP A 69 -22.20 -6.87 -0.74
C ASP A 69 -22.58 -5.59 0.03
N PHE A 70 -21.60 -4.85 0.56
CA PHE A 70 -21.78 -3.70 1.44
C PHE A 70 -21.46 -2.36 0.76
N TYR A 71 -21.05 -2.33 -0.51
CA TYR A 71 -20.86 -1.08 -1.27
C TYR A 71 -21.96 -0.75 -2.28
N ASP A 72 -23.05 -1.53 -2.31
CA ASP A 72 -24.28 -1.15 -3.03
C ASP A 72 -25.36 -0.71 -2.04
N SER A 73 -25.08 0.39 -1.35
CA SER A 73 -26.15 1.24 -0.82
C SER A 73 -26.05 2.57 -1.56
N ASN A 74 -26.39 2.53 -2.84
CA ASN A 74 -26.95 3.72 -3.50
C ASN A 74 -28.24 4.07 -2.76
N SER A 75 -28.11 4.87 -1.71
CA SER A 75 -29.26 5.57 -1.13
C SER A 75 -29.48 6.82 -1.98
N ASP A 76 -30.64 6.87 -2.63
CA ASP A 76 -31.27 8.11 -3.09
C ASP A 76 -31.11 9.25 -2.06
#